data_AF-A0A3M1CEF3-F1
#
_entry.id   AF-A0A3M1CEF3-F1
#
_cell.length_a   1.000
_cell.length_b   1.000
_cell.length_c   1.000
_cell.angle_alpha   90.00
_cell.angle_beta   90.00
_cell.angle_gamma   90.00
#
_symmetry.space_group_name_H-M   'P 1'
#
loop_
_entity.id
_entity.type
_entity.pdbx_description
1 polymer ?
#
loop_
_entity_poly.entity_id
_entity_poly.type
_entity_poly.pdbx_seq_one_letter_code
_entity_poly.pdbx_strand_id
1 'polypeptide(L)'
;MKEYQAFSWQSPKRDDFYREWRDARLAAAEAARSADPVEISDMEHPTKAEKSELIRRCNAANLALYQTRESPRQRDKLRAFAKAFGLRVAERHRSAGGDGIVALRESDAPGQAGYIPYSKRGMNWHTDGYYNAPEERISAMVLHTAQPAGDGGANRFLDHTIAFIRLMDENPAYVSALMHPEAMTIPENREAD
;
A
#
# COMPACT_ATOMS: atom_id res chain seq x y z
N MET A 1 -19.17 -4.54 -21.15
CA MET A 1 -17.80 -4.91 -20.77
C MET A 1 -16.90 -3.78 -21.22
N LYS A 2 -16.12 -3.15 -20.33
CA LYS A 2 -15.12 -2.17 -20.78
C LYS A 2 -13.97 -2.97 -21.39
N GLU A 3 -13.70 -2.77 -22.67
CA GLU A 3 -12.45 -3.22 -23.28
C GLU A 3 -11.33 -2.52 -22.51
N TYR A 4 -10.60 -3.28 -21.70
CA TYR A 4 -9.35 -2.80 -21.14
C TYR A 4 -8.34 -2.82 -22.29
N GLN A 5 -7.78 -1.65 -22.61
CA GLN A 5 -6.50 -1.66 -23.29
C GLN A 5 -5.53 -2.41 -22.37
N ALA A 6 -5.09 -3.58 -22.82
CA ALA A 6 -3.95 -4.24 -22.21
C ALA A 6 -2.85 -3.17 -22.07
N PHE A 7 -2.36 -2.99 -20.85
CA PHE A 7 -1.28 -2.06 -20.60
C PHE A 7 -0.08 -2.49 -21.46
N SER A 8 0.14 -1.75 -22.54
CA SER A 8 1.19 -2.03 -23.52
C SER A 8 2.41 -1.23 -23.11
N TRP A 9 3.36 -1.90 -22.47
CA TRP A 9 4.66 -1.31 -22.16
C TRP A 9 5.38 -0.97 -23.46
N GLN A 10 5.70 0.31 -23.64
CA GLN A 10 6.68 0.72 -24.63
C GLN A 10 8.09 0.51 -24.07
N SER A 11 9.07 0.32 -24.95
CA SER A 11 10.47 0.16 -24.52
C SER A 11 10.87 1.29 -23.56
N PRO A 12 11.44 0.97 -22.39
CA PRO A 12 11.83 1.99 -21.42
C PRO A 12 12.84 2.95 -22.04
N LYS A 13 12.56 4.26 -21.96
CA LYS A 13 13.44 5.33 -22.44
C LYS A 13 13.92 6.17 -21.27
N ARG A 14 15.15 6.64 -21.35
CA ARG A 14 15.76 7.59 -20.40
C ARG A 14 15.81 8.99 -21.00
N ASP A 15 14.68 9.39 -21.58
CA ASP A 15 14.47 10.72 -22.17
C ASP A 15 14.27 11.79 -21.08
N ASP A 16 14.05 13.03 -21.49
CA ASP A 16 13.93 14.15 -20.58
C ASP A 16 12.71 14.01 -19.64
N PHE A 17 11.61 13.43 -20.13
CA PHE A 17 10.45 13.12 -19.29
C PHE A 17 10.81 12.16 -18.16
N TYR A 18 11.51 11.07 -18.47
CA TYR A 18 11.98 10.13 -17.44
C TYR A 18 12.90 10.82 -16.43
N ARG A 19 13.84 11.67 -16.90
CA ARG A 19 14.80 12.36 -16.02
C ARG A 19 14.11 13.33 -15.07
N GLU A 20 13.19 14.14 -15.57
CA GLU A 20 12.40 15.08 -14.76
C GLU A 20 11.55 14.33 -13.73
N TRP A 21 10.83 13.29 -14.16
CA TRP A 21 10.02 12.46 -13.27
C TRP A 21 10.87 11.76 -12.20
N ARG A 22 12.02 11.19 -12.60
CA ARG A 22 12.96 10.52 -11.70
C ARG A 22 13.47 11.48 -10.65
N ASP A 23 13.96 12.64 -11.06
CA ASP A 23 14.57 13.61 -10.15
C ASP A 23 13.53 14.14 -9.14
N ALA A 24 12.29 14.38 -9.61
CA ALA A 24 11.18 14.73 -8.74
C ALA A 24 10.82 13.62 -7.74
N ARG A 25 10.82 12.34 -8.17
CA ARG A 25 10.54 11.17 -7.31
C ARG A 25 11.63 10.96 -6.26
N LEU A 26 12.90 11.07 -6.64
CA LEU A 26 14.03 10.93 -5.70
C LEU A 26 14.00 12.04 -4.64
N ALA A 27 13.76 13.29 -5.05
CA ALA A 27 13.62 14.40 -4.11
C ALA A 27 12.42 14.23 -3.17
N ALA A 28 11.28 13.77 -3.68
CA ALA A 28 10.09 13.49 -2.87
C ALA A 28 10.32 12.36 -1.86
N ALA A 29 11.01 11.29 -2.26
CA ALA A 29 11.32 10.18 -1.36
C ALA A 29 12.26 10.61 -0.21
N GLU A 30 13.27 11.44 -0.50
CA GLU A 30 14.14 11.99 0.54
C GLU A 30 13.37 12.90 1.50
N ALA A 31 12.51 13.79 0.98
CA ALA A 31 11.67 14.63 1.81
C ALA A 31 10.69 13.82 2.68
N ALA A 32 10.13 12.73 2.16
CA ALA A 32 9.22 11.86 2.89
C ALA A 32 9.91 11.12 4.05
N ARG A 33 11.21 10.81 3.91
CA ARG A 33 12.00 10.13 4.95
C ARG A 33 12.14 10.93 6.24
N SER A 34 12.19 12.26 6.12
CA SER A 34 12.34 13.19 7.25
C SER A 34 11.05 13.94 7.62
N ALA A 35 9.93 13.64 6.97
CA ALA A 35 8.69 14.36 7.21
C ALA A 35 7.98 13.87 8.47
N ASP A 36 7.60 14.81 9.35
CA ASP A 36 6.73 14.50 10.48
C ASP A 36 5.36 14.00 9.99
N PRO A 37 4.68 13.08 10.71
CA PRO A 37 3.34 12.65 10.35
C PRO A 37 2.36 13.82 10.24
N VAL A 38 1.40 13.73 9.31
CA VAL A 38 0.31 14.72 9.22
C VAL A 38 -0.59 14.58 10.45
N GLU A 39 -0.78 15.67 11.18
CA GLU A 39 -1.71 15.73 12.30
C GLU A 39 -3.16 15.65 11.81
N ILE A 40 -3.91 14.67 12.32
CA ILE A 40 -5.33 14.48 12.03
C ILE A 40 -6.12 14.72 13.32
N SER A 41 -6.77 15.88 13.35
CA SER A 41 -7.54 16.35 14.49
C SER A 41 -8.79 15.52 14.77
N ASP A 42 -9.55 15.17 13.72
CA ASP A 42 -10.70 14.28 13.76
C ASP A 42 -10.74 13.34 12.55
N MET A 43 -10.56 12.05 12.80
CA MET A 43 -10.63 11.01 11.78
C MET A 43 -12.03 10.83 11.17
N GLU A 44 -13.10 11.20 11.89
CA GLU A 44 -14.46 11.10 11.35
C GLU A 44 -14.74 12.24 10.34
N HIS A 45 -14.09 13.39 10.51
CA HIS A 45 -14.29 14.58 9.70
C HIS A 45 -12.97 15.26 9.33
N PRO A 46 -12.05 14.57 8.63
CA PRO A 46 -10.77 15.17 8.28
C PRO A 46 -11.01 16.38 7.37
N THR A 47 -10.36 17.48 7.73
CA THR A 47 -10.43 18.76 7.04
C THR A 47 -9.93 18.62 5.60
N LYS A 48 -10.27 19.59 4.76
CA LYS A 48 -9.75 19.64 3.39
C LYS A 48 -8.23 19.70 3.37
N ALA A 49 -7.61 20.46 4.27
CA ALA A 49 -6.17 20.61 4.36
C ALA A 49 -5.48 19.30 4.73
N GLU A 50 -5.96 18.60 5.77
CA GLU A 50 -5.43 17.30 6.21
C GLU A 50 -5.50 16.26 5.07
N LYS A 51 -6.65 16.16 4.39
CA LYS A 51 -6.82 15.25 3.24
C LYS A 51 -5.89 15.59 2.08
N SER A 52 -5.85 16.86 1.68
CA SER A 52 -5.01 17.31 0.58
C SER A 52 -3.54 17.05 0.86
N GLU A 53 -3.09 17.24 2.09
CA GLU A 53 -1.70 17.00 2.46
C GLU A 53 -1.34 15.51 2.43
N LEU A 54 -2.20 14.64 2.96
CA LEU A 54 -2.01 13.18 2.87
C LEU A 54 -1.98 12.68 1.43
N ILE A 55 -2.92 13.14 0.59
CA ILE A 55 -2.97 12.80 -0.83
C ILE A 55 -1.72 13.30 -1.55
N ARG A 56 -1.29 14.55 -1.28
CA ARG A 56 -0.09 15.13 -1.90
C ARG A 56 1.16 14.31 -1.57
N ARG A 57 1.36 13.94 -0.30
CA ARG A 57 2.50 13.11 0.13
C ARG A 57 2.46 11.71 -0.48
N CYS A 58 1.29 11.07 -0.44
CA CYS A 58 1.11 9.73 -1.00
C CYS A 58 1.34 9.71 -2.52
N ASN A 59 0.86 10.71 -3.26
CA ASN A 59 1.13 10.81 -4.71
C ASN A 59 2.61 11.02 -5.03
N ALA A 60 3.34 11.74 -4.17
CA ALA A 60 4.75 12.06 -4.39
C ALA A 60 5.70 10.90 -4.06
N ALA A 61 5.41 10.14 -2.99
CA ALA A 61 6.33 9.13 -2.45
C ALA A 61 5.68 7.75 -2.17
N ASN A 62 4.47 7.51 -2.67
CA ASN A 62 3.66 6.29 -2.43
C ASN A 62 3.41 5.97 -0.94
N LEU A 63 3.64 6.94 -0.05
CA LEU A 63 3.46 6.81 1.40
C LEU A 63 3.09 8.16 1.99
N ALA A 64 2.20 8.15 2.98
CA ALA A 64 1.98 9.28 3.87
C ALA A 64 1.73 8.76 5.28
N LEU A 65 2.49 9.28 6.25
CA LEU A 65 2.28 8.99 7.67
C LEU A 65 1.34 10.04 8.26
N TYR A 66 0.49 9.61 9.17
CA TYR A 66 -0.41 10.48 9.93
C TYR A 66 -0.37 10.11 11.40
N GLN A 67 -0.74 11.07 12.24
CA GLN A 67 -0.95 10.84 13.66
C GLN A 67 -2.25 11.48 14.12
N THR A 68 -2.83 10.92 15.17
CA THR A 68 -4.14 11.31 15.67
C THR A 68 -4.25 10.91 17.14
N ARG A 69 -5.22 11.48 17.85
CA ARG A 69 -5.44 11.13 19.25
C ARG A 69 -6.07 9.74 19.37
N GLU A 70 -5.65 9.01 20.40
CA GLU A 70 -6.30 7.75 20.77
C GLU A 70 -7.78 7.96 21.08
N SER A 71 -8.61 6.97 20.75
CA SER A 71 -10.05 7.02 20.97
C SER A 71 -10.57 5.63 21.27
N PRO A 72 -11.51 5.39 22.19
CA PRO A 72 -12.10 4.06 22.38
C PRO A 72 -12.92 3.58 21.16
N ARG A 73 -13.21 4.47 20.19
CA ARG A 73 -13.96 4.16 18.96
C ARG A 73 -13.06 4.10 17.71
N GLN A 74 -11.77 3.76 17.84
CA GLN A 74 -10.79 3.82 16.73
C GLN A 74 -11.28 3.12 15.46
N ARG A 75 -11.95 1.97 15.59
CA ARG A 75 -12.41 1.19 14.43
C ARG A 75 -13.48 1.91 13.61
N ASP A 76 -14.45 2.54 14.27
CA ASP A 76 -15.48 3.35 13.61
C ASP A 76 -14.84 4.58 12.95
N LYS A 77 -13.94 5.25 13.68
CA LYS A 77 -13.20 6.41 13.19
C LYS A 77 -12.33 6.09 11.98
N LEU A 78 -11.63 4.96 12.01
CA LEU A 78 -10.82 4.46 10.90
C LEU A 78 -11.68 4.18 9.67
N ARG A 79 -12.87 3.61 9.86
CA ARG A 79 -13.80 3.40 8.75
C ARG A 79 -14.25 4.72 8.14
N ALA A 80 -14.62 5.70 8.96
CA ALA A 80 -15.01 7.03 8.49
C ALA A 80 -13.85 7.73 7.76
N PHE A 81 -12.64 7.62 8.32
CA PHE A 81 -11.42 8.16 7.73
C PHE A 81 -11.14 7.54 6.35
N ALA A 82 -11.12 6.20 6.25
CA ALA A 82 -10.94 5.49 4.98
C ALA A 82 -11.99 5.93 3.93
N LYS A 83 -13.26 6.05 4.34
CA LYS A 83 -14.34 6.54 3.49
C LYS A 83 -14.10 7.98 3.00
N ALA A 84 -13.51 8.84 3.83
CA ALA A 84 -13.19 10.22 3.46
C ALA A 84 -12.12 10.33 2.35
N PHE A 85 -11.31 9.28 2.14
CA PHE A 85 -10.38 9.13 1.02
C PHE A 85 -10.95 8.32 -0.15
N GLY A 86 -12.23 7.93 -0.09
CA GLY A 86 -12.86 7.10 -1.13
C GLY A 86 -12.38 5.66 -1.14
N LEU A 87 -11.67 5.22 -0.09
CA LEU A 87 -11.28 3.82 0.07
C LEU A 87 -12.53 2.98 0.28
N ARG A 88 -12.56 1.83 -0.38
CA ARG A 88 -13.66 0.89 -0.38
C ARG A 88 -13.14 -0.45 0.12
N VAL A 89 -14.04 -1.27 0.65
CA VAL A 89 -13.71 -2.66 1.00
C VAL A 89 -13.42 -3.41 -0.30
N ALA A 90 -12.14 -3.70 -0.54
CA ALA A 90 -11.70 -4.42 -1.74
C ALA A 90 -11.88 -5.93 -1.56
N GLU A 91 -11.63 -6.46 -0.36
CA GLU A 91 -11.63 -7.90 -0.13
C GLU A 91 -12.93 -8.38 0.51
N ARG A 92 -13.63 -9.27 -0.21
CA ARG A 92 -14.69 -10.13 0.36
C ARG A 92 -14.11 -11.39 1.02
N HIS A 93 -12.78 -11.51 1.07
CA HIS A 93 -12.10 -12.69 1.59
C HIS A 93 -12.32 -12.85 3.11
N ARG A 94 -12.33 -14.12 3.52
CA ARG A 94 -12.91 -14.70 4.74
C ARG A 94 -12.43 -14.13 6.08
N SER A 95 -11.40 -13.28 6.09
CA SER A 95 -10.78 -12.69 7.29
C SER A 95 -11.28 -11.28 7.64
N ALA A 96 -11.88 -10.56 6.68
CA ALA A 96 -12.52 -9.27 6.95
C ALA A 96 -13.91 -9.51 7.54
N GLY A 97 -14.18 -8.99 8.73
CA GLY A 97 -15.56 -8.87 9.21
C GLY A 97 -16.40 -8.01 8.25
N GLY A 98 -17.71 -7.88 8.52
CA GLY A 98 -18.65 -7.12 7.65
C GLY A 98 -18.34 -5.62 7.47
N ASP A 99 -17.23 -5.14 8.01
CA ASP A 99 -16.76 -3.76 7.94
C ASP A 99 -15.55 -3.52 7.03
N GLY A 100 -14.93 -4.58 6.52
CA GLY A 100 -13.77 -4.50 5.64
C GLY A 100 -12.49 -4.04 6.32
N ILE A 101 -12.43 -4.04 7.65
CA ILE A 101 -11.22 -3.72 8.40
C ILE A 101 -10.65 -5.04 8.97
N VAL A 102 -9.44 -5.39 8.59
CA VAL A 102 -8.76 -6.57 9.16
C VAL A 102 -7.94 -6.12 10.37
N ALA A 103 -8.22 -6.69 11.54
CA ALA A 103 -7.44 -6.43 12.74
C ALA A 103 -6.19 -7.31 12.73
N LEU A 104 -5.01 -6.70 12.69
CA LEU A 104 -3.74 -7.40 12.82
C LEU A 104 -3.42 -7.59 14.30
N ARG A 105 -3.60 -8.80 14.83
CA ARG A 105 -3.36 -9.14 16.24
C ARG A 105 -3.23 -10.64 16.41
N GLU A 106 -2.43 -11.11 17.35
CA GLU A 106 -2.35 -12.54 17.68
C GLU A 106 -3.74 -13.11 18.03
N SER A 107 -4.06 -14.29 17.50
CA SER A 107 -5.30 -14.99 17.79
C SER A 107 -5.10 -16.49 17.75
N ASP A 108 -5.58 -17.17 18.79
CA ASP A 108 -5.60 -18.64 18.89
C ASP A 108 -6.90 -19.25 18.34
N ALA A 109 -7.76 -18.45 17.69
CA ALA A 109 -9.01 -18.95 17.14
C ALA A 109 -8.74 -19.97 16.01
N PRO A 110 -9.35 -21.18 16.04
CA PRO A 110 -9.06 -22.23 15.05
C PRO A 110 -9.24 -21.80 13.59
N GLY A 111 -10.26 -20.97 13.29
CA GLY A 111 -10.51 -20.45 11.94
C GLY A 111 -9.57 -19.32 11.49
N GLN A 112 -8.68 -18.86 12.37
CA GLN A 112 -7.70 -17.81 12.13
C GLN A 112 -6.26 -18.35 12.17
N ALA A 113 -6.09 -19.62 12.57
CA ALA A 113 -4.80 -20.29 12.59
C ALA A 113 -4.17 -20.35 11.19
N GLY A 114 -2.91 -19.96 11.08
CA GLY A 114 -2.15 -19.97 9.82
C GLY A 114 -2.27 -18.69 8.98
N TYR A 115 -3.23 -17.80 9.28
CA TYR A 115 -3.36 -16.53 8.57
C TYR A 115 -2.39 -15.48 9.12
N ILE A 116 -1.72 -14.76 8.21
CA ILE A 116 -0.68 -13.76 8.53
C ILE A 116 -1.16 -12.68 9.52
N PRO A 117 -2.37 -12.09 9.36
CA PRO A 117 -2.89 -11.09 10.31
C PRO A 117 -2.93 -11.52 11.77
N TYR A 118 -2.96 -12.83 12.02
CA TYR A 118 -3.17 -13.41 13.33
C TYR A 118 -1.92 -14.04 13.95
N SER A 119 -0.74 -13.75 13.39
CA SER A 119 0.53 -14.30 13.83
C SER A 119 1.55 -13.21 14.21
N LYS A 120 2.49 -13.54 15.09
CA LYS A 120 3.66 -12.71 15.41
C LYS A 120 4.85 -12.89 14.46
N ARG A 121 4.68 -13.63 13.37
CA ARG A 121 5.76 -13.91 12.42
C ARG A 121 6.06 -12.65 11.62
N GLY A 122 7.35 -12.37 11.40
CA GLY A 122 7.76 -11.32 10.48
C GLY A 122 7.23 -11.60 9.07
N MET A 123 6.74 -10.58 8.40
CA MET A 123 6.35 -10.67 7.00
C MET A 123 7.54 -10.39 6.10
N ASN A 124 7.64 -11.13 5.00
CA ASN A 124 8.54 -10.81 3.91
C ASN A 124 7.97 -9.65 3.08
N TRP A 125 8.78 -9.08 2.19
CA TRP A 125 8.34 -8.04 1.25
C TRP A 125 7.17 -8.53 0.39
N HIS A 126 6.09 -7.75 0.36
CA HIS A 126 4.91 -8.01 -0.46
C HIS A 126 4.17 -6.69 -0.72
N THR A 127 3.17 -6.76 -1.61
CA THR A 127 2.17 -5.70 -1.84
C THR A 127 0.78 -6.32 -1.69
N ASP A 128 -0.08 -5.78 -0.83
CA ASP A 128 -1.39 -6.40 -0.60
C ASP A 128 -2.22 -6.55 -1.87
N GLY A 129 -2.91 -7.69 -1.99
CA GLY A 129 -3.74 -7.99 -3.15
C GLY A 129 -2.96 -8.31 -4.43
N TYR A 130 -1.65 -8.63 -4.36
CA TYR A 130 -0.89 -9.05 -5.55
C TYR A 130 -1.44 -10.30 -6.23
N TYR A 131 -2.26 -11.09 -5.53
CA TYR A 131 -2.97 -12.26 -6.02
C TYR A 131 -4.32 -11.93 -6.68
N ASN A 132 -4.81 -10.70 -6.57
CA ASN A 132 -6.09 -10.30 -7.15
C ASN A 132 -5.97 -10.14 -8.67
N ALA A 133 -7.09 -10.36 -9.36
CA ALA A 133 -7.22 -10.02 -10.77
C ALA A 133 -6.93 -8.52 -11.00
N PRO A 134 -6.47 -8.10 -12.20
CA PRO A 134 -6.17 -6.71 -12.50
C PRO A 134 -7.27 -5.70 -12.15
N GLU A 135 -8.53 -6.11 -12.25
CA GLU A 135 -9.73 -5.31 -11.99
C GLU A 135 -10.02 -5.16 -10.48
N GLU A 136 -9.39 -5.99 -9.64
CA GLU A 136 -9.60 -6.09 -8.19
C GLU A 136 -8.34 -5.70 -7.40
N ARG A 137 -7.36 -5.07 -8.06
CA ARG A 137 -6.11 -4.61 -7.44
C ARG A 137 -6.39 -3.63 -6.29
N ILE A 138 -5.70 -3.85 -5.18
CA ILE A 138 -5.65 -2.89 -4.08
C ILE A 138 -4.76 -1.73 -4.51
N SER A 139 -5.37 -0.59 -4.83
CA SER A 139 -4.65 0.61 -5.30
C SER A 139 -4.18 1.52 -4.16
N ALA A 140 -4.79 1.39 -2.99
CA ALA A 140 -4.44 2.13 -1.79
C ALA A 140 -5.03 1.41 -0.57
N MET A 141 -4.39 1.60 0.58
CA MET A 141 -4.87 1.12 1.87
C MET A 141 -4.59 2.17 2.94
N VAL A 142 -5.23 2.02 4.10
CA VAL A 142 -4.84 2.70 5.32
C VAL A 142 -4.47 1.65 6.36
N LEU A 143 -3.27 1.75 6.91
CA LEU A 143 -2.83 0.97 8.06
C LEU A 143 -2.83 1.86 9.29
N HIS A 144 -3.51 1.44 10.34
CA HIS A 144 -3.66 2.20 11.58
C HIS A 144 -3.16 1.39 12.76
N THR A 145 -2.19 1.93 13.49
CA THR A 145 -1.73 1.35 14.75
C THR A 145 -2.74 1.69 15.85
N ALA A 146 -3.67 0.76 16.10
CA ALA A 146 -4.63 0.86 17.21
C ALA A 146 -3.92 0.85 18.56
N GLN A 147 -2.96 -0.07 18.72
CA GLN A 147 -2.11 -0.20 19.89
C GLN A 147 -0.68 -0.52 19.43
N PRO A 148 0.34 0.25 19.85
CA PRO A 148 1.73 -0.08 19.51
C PRO A 148 2.18 -1.35 20.23
N ALA A 149 3.08 -2.11 19.60
CA ALA A 149 3.73 -3.24 20.23
C ALA A 149 4.68 -2.78 21.35
N GLY A 150 4.77 -3.54 22.44
CA GLY A 150 5.70 -3.24 23.53
C GLY A 150 7.17 -3.41 23.13
N ASP A 151 7.45 -4.30 22.18
CA ASP A 151 8.74 -4.49 21.52
C ASP A 151 8.51 -4.96 20.07
N GLY A 152 9.41 -4.57 19.16
CA GLY A 152 9.28 -4.87 17.73
C GLY A 152 8.06 -4.23 17.05
N GLY A 153 7.42 -4.96 16.14
CA GLY A 153 6.20 -4.51 15.44
C GLY A 153 6.38 -3.39 14.42
N ALA A 154 7.63 -3.01 14.11
CA ALA A 154 7.92 -1.96 13.13
C ALA A 154 7.66 -2.44 11.70
N ASN A 155 7.00 -1.58 10.91
CA ASN A 155 6.86 -1.78 9.47
C ASN A 155 8.06 -1.22 8.71
N ARG A 156 8.41 -1.88 7.61
CA ARG A 156 9.36 -1.35 6.63
C ARG A 156 8.63 -1.15 5.31
N PHE A 157 8.86 0.00 4.69
CA PHE A 157 8.25 0.36 3.43
C PHE A 157 9.34 0.58 2.37
N LEU A 158 9.02 0.20 1.14
CA LEU A 158 9.85 0.46 -0.03
C LEU A 158 8.95 1.06 -1.10
N ASP A 159 9.27 2.28 -1.54
CA ASP A 159 8.63 2.85 -2.72
C ASP A 159 9.11 2.10 -3.96
N HIS A 160 8.21 1.33 -4.57
CA HIS A 160 8.49 0.54 -5.77
C HIS A 160 8.97 1.40 -6.94
N THR A 161 8.62 2.69 -7.00
CA THR A 161 9.11 3.61 -8.04
C THR A 161 10.58 3.92 -7.86
N ILE A 162 11.10 3.94 -6.63
CA ILE A 162 12.53 4.09 -6.36
C ILE A 162 13.29 2.84 -6.80
N ALA A 163 12.75 1.64 -6.53
CA ALA A 163 13.32 0.40 -7.04
C ALA A 163 13.36 0.37 -8.58
N PHE A 164 12.27 0.79 -9.23
CA PHE A 164 12.21 0.95 -10.68
C PHE A 164 13.26 1.94 -11.21
N ILE A 165 13.42 3.10 -10.56
CA ILE A 165 14.43 4.10 -10.93
C ILE A 165 15.83 3.52 -10.86
N ARG A 166 16.17 2.81 -9.77
CA ARG A 166 17.50 2.21 -9.60
C ARG A 166 17.80 1.18 -10.69
N LEU A 167 16.83 0.34 -11.05
CA LEU A 167 16.97 -0.62 -12.15
C LEU A 167 17.14 0.08 -13.51
N MET A 168 16.33 1.12 -13.76
CA MET A 168 16.40 1.92 -14.97
C MET A 168 17.74 2.65 -15.16
N ASP A 169 18.25 3.27 -14.10
CA ASP A 169 19.52 4.00 -14.12
C ASP A 169 20.70 3.05 -14.34
N GLU A 170 20.69 1.89 -13.71
CA GLU A 170 21.70 0.84 -13.87
C GLU A 170 21.69 0.27 -15.30
N ASN A 171 20.57 -0.31 -15.73
CA ASN A 171 20.42 -0.84 -17.07
C ASN A 171 18.93 -0.97 -17.45
N PRO A 172 18.42 -0.21 -18.46
CA PRO A 172 17.03 -0.31 -18.87
C PRO A 172 16.63 -1.71 -19.38
N ALA A 173 17.59 -2.55 -19.78
CA ALA A 173 17.32 -3.94 -20.14
C ALA A 173 16.80 -4.77 -18.95
N TYR A 174 17.15 -4.42 -17.70
CA TYR A 174 16.62 -5.10 -16.52
C TYR A 174 15.12 -4.88 -16.35
N VAL A 175 14.66 -3.65 -16.56
CA VAL A 175 13.23 -3.34 -16.54
C VAL A 175 12.52 -4.03 -17.70
N SER A 176 13.09 -4.00 -18.91
CA SER A 176 12.52 -4.72 -20.06
C SER A 176 12.36 -6.22 -19.79
N ALA A 177 13.35 -6.84 -19.14
CA ALA A 177 13.29 -8.26 -18.79
C ALA A 177 12.22 -8.55 -17.72
N LEU A 178 12.13 -7.73 -16.67
CA LEU A 178 11.15 -7.90 -15.59
C LEU A 178 9.72 -7.58 -16.00
N MET A 179 9.53 -6.74 -17.02
CA MET A 179 8.21 -6.39 -17.59
C MET A 179 7.84 -7.28 -18.78
N HIS A 180 8.67 -8.26 -19.14
CA HIS A 180 8.36 -9.18 -20.23
C HIS A 180 7.08 -9.96 -19.91
N PRO A 181 6.15 -10.17 -20.86
CA PRO A 181 4.90 -10.91 -20.61
C PRO A 181 5.10 -12.34 -20.08
N GLU A 182 6.25 -12.94 -20.38
CA GLU A 182 6.64 -14.28 -19.92
C GLU A 182 7.59 -14.26 -18.70
N ALA A 183 7.84 -13.09 -18.10
CA ALA A 183 8.58 -13.02 -16.85
C ALA A 183 7.83 -13.83 -15.77
N MET A 184 8.59 -14.51 -14.90
CA MET A 184 8.01 -15.29 -13.81
C MET A 184 7.10 -14.39 -12.96
N THR A 185 5.81 -14.71 -12.93
CA THR A 185 4.82 -14.08 -12.05
C THR A 185 4.60 -14.93 -10.80
N ILE A 186 4.00 -14.33 -9.77
CA ILE A 186 3.56 -15.10 -8.61
C ILE A 186 2.32 -15.89 -9.05
N PRO A 187 2.33 -17.24 -8.97
CA PRO A 187 1.20 -18.04 -9.40
C PRO A 187 -0.01 -17.81 -8.47
N GLU A 188 -1.20 -18.07 -9.01
CA GLU A 188 -2.44 -18.13 -8.22
C GLU A 188 -2.28 -19.08 -7.03
N ASN A 189 -2.69 -18.64 -5.83
CA ASN A 189 -2.76 -19.52 -4.68
C ASN A 189 -4.00 -20.42 -4.79
N ARG A 190 -3.80 -21.70 -5.14
CA ARG A 190 -4.87 -22.70 -5.22
C ARG A 190 -4.93 -23.49 -3.91
N GLU A 191 -6.02 -23.35 -3.16
CA GLU A 191 -6.33 -24.30 -2.07
C GLU A 191 -6.75 -25.64 -2.71
N ALA A 192 -6.42 -26.77 -2.06
CA ALA A 192 -6.94 -28.07 -2.48
C ALA A 192 -8.45 -28.12 -2.22
N ASP A 193 -9.21 -28.63 -3.19
CA ASP A 193 -10.65 -28.90 -3.05
C ASP A 193 -10.96 -29.85 -1.88
#